data_AF-A0A5P6VU81-F1
#
_entry.id   AF-A0A5P6VU81-F1
#
_cell.length_a   1.000
_cell.length_b   1.000
_cell.length_c   1.000
_cell.angle_alpha   90.00
_cell.angle_beta   90.00
_cell.angle_gamma   90.00
#
_symmetry.space_group_name_H-M   'P 1'
#
loop_
_entity.id
_entity.type
_entity.pdbx_description
1 polymer ?
#
loop_
_entity_poly.entity_id
_entity_poly.type
_entity_poly.pdbx_seq_one_letter_code
_entity_poly.pdbx_strand_id
1 'polypeptide(L)'
;MIEYASLIIDIEKSRGYGVKDRTGIQKILMDYTEILNRMFCESEEFRVTFSAGDSLQGLFVDVVSAYMYFRLLEILMHPVKLRAGIGVGEWTIKIENGMSTQQDGPAYHNARWAIEDVYNSQLSNIRIYSGEYDNLANHLMNASLQLKRQQMPMQNYVQVLNELIFPFTVYDSVYQGFLDGISDIITIKAEIVKMRQRPTYAGFNSTKQKFEVGSIEKNLMALVNPINIEKKGVECEYMISRSTQPAVIADILQSSRQNAATVMKRGNVLKIRELDCVALQYLKERYA
;
A
#
# COMPACT_ATOMS: atom_id res chain seq x y z
N MET A 1 22.58 -10.68 -15.98
CA MET A 1 21.28 -11.39 -16.03
C MET A 1 20.24 -10.37 -15.59
N ILE A 2 19.11 -10.23 -16.29
CA ILE A 2 18.08 -9.26 -15.88
C ILE A 2 17.19 -9.94 -14.85
N GLU A 3 17.09 -9.34 -13.68
CA GLU A 3 16.24 -9.81 -12.59
C GLU A 3 14.94 -9.02 -12.56
N TYR A 4 13.88 -9.70 -12.16
CA TYR A 4 12.53 -9.17 -11.97
C TYR A 4 12.05 -9.48 -10.56
N ALA A 5 10.97 -8.83 -10.14
CA ALA A 5 10.32 -9.09 -8.86
C ALA A 5 8.90 -9.63 -9.08
N SER A 6 8.67 -10.90 -8.77
CA SER A 6 7.30 -11.44 -8.71
C SER A 6 6.70 -11.15 -7.34
N LEU A 7 5.44 -10.73 -7.32
CA LEU A 7 4.68 -10.44 -6.10
C LEU A 7 3.49 -11.38 -6.03
N ILE A 8 3.35 -12.11 -4.92
CA ILE A 8 2.17 -12.89 -4.58
C ILE A 8 1.57 -12.31 -3.30
N ILE A 9 0.25 -12.11 -3.27
CA ILE A 9 -0.47 -11.52 -2.13
C ILE A 9 -1.66 -12.40 -1.77
N ASP A 10 -1.86 -12.66 -0.48
CA ASP A 10 -3.02 -13.37 0.04
C ASP A 10 -3.71 -12.57 1.16
N ILE A 11 -5.00 -12.82 1.33
CA ILE A 11 -5.74 -12.36 2.51
C ILE A 11 -5.45 -13.32 3.69
N GLU A 12 -5.03 -12.76 4.83
CA GLU A 12 -4.84 -13.56 6.04
C GLU A 12 -6.18 -14.11 6.54
N LYS A 13 -6.20 -15.42 6.83
CA LYS A 13 -7.37 -16.12 7.42
C LYS A 13 -8.67 -15.91 6.63
N SER A 14 -8.59 -15.81 5.30
CA SER A 14 -9.74 -15.52 4.44
C SER A 14 -10.93 -16.48 4.60
N ARG A 15 -10.67 -17.75 4.92
CA ARG A 15 -11.71 -18.75 5.22
C ARG A 15 -12.47 -18.50 6.53
N GLY A 16 -11.98 -17.61 7.39
CA GLY A 16 -12.63 -17.23 8.65
C GLY A 16 -13.72 -16.17 8.51
N TYR A 17 -13.83 -15.51 7.35
CA TYR A 17 -14.89 -14.53 7.09
C TYR A 17 -16.20 -15.22 6.68
N GLY A 18 -17.33 -14.65 7.09
CA GLY A 18 -18.65 -15.06 6.58
C GLY A 18 -18.77 -14.79 5.08
N VAL A 19 -19.63 -15.55 4.39
CA VAL A 19 -19.76 -15.48 2.91
C VAL A 19 -20.03 -14.06 2.40
N LYS A 20 -20.95 -13.32 3.04
CA LYS A 20 -21.27 -11.94 2.65
C LYS A 20 -20.08 -10.99 2.82
N ASP A 21 -19.34 -11.11 3.92
CA ASP A 21 -18.16 -10.29 4.18
C ASP A 21 -17.04 -10.62 3.19
N ARG A 22 -16.84 -11.92 2.88
CA ARG A 22 -15.86 -12.36 1.89
C ARG A 22 -16.12 -11.78 0.51
N THR A 23 -17.39 -11.77 0.05
CA THR A 23 -17.76 -11.15 -1.22
C THR A 23 -17.48 -9.65 -1.23
N GLY A 24 -17.81 -8.93 -0.15
CA GLY A 24 -17.53 -7.50 -0.02
C GLY A 24 -16.02 -7.20 -0.05
N ILE A 25 -15.23 -7.99 0.68
CA ILE A 25 -13.77 -7.88 0.71
C ILE A 25 -13.16 -8.14 -0.67
N GLN A 26 -13.61 -9.19 -1.37
CA GLN A 26 -13.13 -9.50 -2.73
C GLN A 26 -13.43 -8.39 -3.73
N LYS A 27 -14.63 -7.79 -3.65
CA LYS A 27 -14.98 -6.65 -4.52
C LYS A 27 -14.06 -5.45 -4.27
N ILE A 28 -13.87 -5.06 -3.01
CA ILE A 28 -12.98 -3.94 -2.66
C ILE A 28 -11.53 -4.24 -3.07
N LEU A 29 -11.07 -5.47 -2.88
CA LEU A 29 -9.73 -5.89 -3.30
C LEU A 29 -9.57 -5.78 -4.82
N MET A 30 -10.57 -6.19 -5.59
CA MET A 30 -10.60 -6.07 -7.05
C MET A 30 -10.56 -4.60 -7.49
N ASP A 31 -11.41 -3.75 -6.92
CA ASP A 31 -11.48 -2.32 -7.25
C ASP A 31 -10.13 -1.63 -6.98
N TYR A 32 -9.51 -1.89 -5.82
CA TYR A 32 -8.19 -1.32 -5.53
C TYR A 32 -7.08 -1.90 -6.42
N THR A 33 -7.12 -3.19 -6.74
CA THR A 33 -6.12 -3.80 -7.64
C THR A 33 -6.18 -3.17 -9.03
N GLU A 34 -7.39 -2.92 -9.57
CA GLU A 34 -7.54 -2.26 -10.87
C GLU A 34 -6.98 -0.83 -10.86
N ILE A 35 -7.24 -0.07 -9.79
CA ILE A 35 -6.68 1.27 -9.65
C ILE A 35 -5.16 1.21 -9.52
N LEU A 36 -4.61 0.34 -8.67
CA LEU A 36 -3.17 0.22 -8.48
C LEU A 36 -2.44 -0.24 -9.75
N ASN A 37 -3.00 -1.16 -10.53
CA ASN A 37 -2.42 -1.54 -11.83
C ASN A 37 -2.33 -0.35 -12.80
N ARG A 38 -3.23 0.65 -12.72
CA ARG A 38 -3.08 1.91 -13.46
C ARG A 38 -2.02 2.81 -12.85
N MET A 39 -1.91 2.86 -11.52
CA MET A 39 -0.93 3.69 -10.82
C MET A 39 0.51 3.21 -10.99
N PHE A 40 0.71 1.91 -11.17
CA PHE A 40 2.01 1.24 -11.27
C PHE A 40 2.31 0.70 -12.68
N CYS A 41 1.54 1.08 -13.70
CA CYS A 41 1.65 0.50 -15.05
C CYS A 41 3.05 0.63 -15.70
N GLU A 42 3.81 1.65 -15.32
CA GLU A 42 5.19 1.90 -15.81
C GLU A 42 6.24 1.05 -15.09
N SER A 43 5.84 0.32 -14.03
CA SER A 43 6.73 -0.49 -13.18
C SER A 43 6.34 -1.97 -13.19
N GLU A 44 5.31 -2.34 -13.94
CA GLU A 44 4.79 -3.70 -14.09
C GLU A 44 5.20 -4.30 -15.44
N GLU A 45 5.66 -5.55 -15.42
CA GLU A 45 5.78 -6.39 -16.62
C GLU A 45 4.46 -7.16 -16.84
N PHE A 46 3.82 -7.60 -15.75
CA PHE A 46 2.45 -8.10 -15.75
C PHE A 46 1.67 -7.52 -14.59
N ARG A 47 0.50 -7.00 -14.94
CA ARG A 47 -0.50 -6.52 -13.99
C ARG A 47 -0.78 -7.52 -12.88
N VAL A 48 -0.99 -7.01 -11.69
CA VAL A 48 -1.45 -7.83 -10.57
C VAL A 48 -2.87 -8.31 -10.87
N THR A 49 -3.07 -9.62 -10.85
CA THR A 49 -4.35 -10.27 -11.16
C THR A 49 -4.65 -11.39 -10.19
N PHE A 50 -5.91 -11.81 -10.10
CA PHE A 50 -6.28 -12.98 -9.31
C PHE A 50 -5.73 -14.26 -9.95
N SER A 51 -5.07 -15.09 -9.15
CA SER A 51 -4.60 -16.40 -9.55
C SER A 51 -5.66 -17.47 -9.32
N ALA A 52 -5.98 -17.74 -8.06
CA ALA A 52 -7.03 -18.63 -7.62
C ALA A 52 -7.60 -18.19 -6.26
N GLY A 53 -8.92 -18.06 -6.16
CA GLY A 53 -9.58 -17.65 -4.93
C GLY A 53 -9.31 -16.19 -4.57
N ASP A 54 -8.64 -15.96 -3.44
CA ASP A 54 -8.31 -14.64 -2.89
C ASP A 54 -6.81 -14.30 -3.00
N SER A 55 -6.06 -15.06 -3.81
CA SER A 55 -4.64 -14.82 -4.08
C SER A 55 -4.47 -13.93 -5.31
N LEU A 56 -3.60 -12.92 -5.19
CA LEU A 56 -3.17 -12.05 -6.28
C LEU A 56 -1.73 -12.38 -6.67
N GLN A 57 -1.42 -12.20 -7.96
CA GLN A 57 -0.08 -12.40 -8.50
C GLN A 57 0.24 -11.34 -9.56
N GLY A 58 1.44 -10.75 -9.51
CA GLY A 58 1.96 -9.78 -10.47
C GLY A 58 3.46 -9.93 -10.71
N LEU A 59 3.99 -9.21 -11.70
CA LEU A 59 5.42 -9.15 -12.01
C LEU A 59 5.84 -7.71 -12.24
N PHE A 60 6.91 -7.30 -11.56
CA PHE A 60 7.44 -5.94 -11.59
C PHE A 60 8.86 -5.94 -12.15
N VAL A 61 9.24 -4.78 -12.68
CA VAL A 61 10.60 -4.53 -13.17
C VAL A 61 11.65 -4.58 -12.06
N ASP A 62 11.25 -4.32 -10.80
CA ASP A 62 12.15 -4.30 -9.65
C ASP A 62 11.43 -4.53 -8.30
N VAL A 63 12.23 -4.81 -7.26
CA VAL A 63 11.75 -5.11 -5.88
C VAL A 63 11.09 -3.91 -5.20
N VAL A 64 11.60 -2.71 -5.43
CA VAL A 64 11.08 -1.48 -4.81
C VAL A 64 9.66 -1.23 -5.30
N SER A 65 9.42 -1.39 -6.61
CA SER A 65 8.11 -1.29 -7.25
C SER A 65 7.12 -2.30 -6.69
N ALA A 66 7.51 -3.58 -6.59
CA ALA A 66 6.68 -4.63 -5.99
C ALA A 66 6.34 -4.34 -4.51
N TYR A 67 7.31 -3.90 -3.71
CA TYR A 67 7.09 -3.55 -2.31
C TYR A 67 6.23 -2.29 -2.16
N MET A 68 6.40 -1.29 -3.02
CA MET A 68 5.56 -0.09 -3.04
C MET A 68 4.10 -0.41 -3.34
N TYR A 69 3.86 -1.28 -4.31
CA TYR A 69 2.51 -1.76 -4.63
C TYR A 69 1.87 -2.44 -3.41
N PHE A 70 2.54 -3.44 -2.83
CA PHE A 70 2.00 -4.19 -1.68
C PHE A 70 1.72 -3.28 -0.48
N ARG A 71 2.66 -2.38 -0.14
CA ARG A 71 2.50 -1.47 1.00
C ARG A 71 1.27 -0.58 0.85
N LEU A 72 1.05 -0.01 -0.35
CA LEU A 72 -0.12 0.81 -0.59
C LEU A 72 -1.41 -0.02 -0.50
N LEU A 73 -1.44 -1.20 -1.12
CA LEU A 73 -2.60 -2.10 -1.05
C LEU A 73 -2.91 -2.53 0.40
N GLU A 74 -1.90 -2.84 1.21
CA GLU A 74 -2.06 -3.18 2.62
C GLU A 74 -2.72 -2.05 3.42
N ILE A 75 -2.26 -0.81 3.23
CA ILE A 75 -2.84 0.37 3.87
C ILE A 75 -4.29 0.57 3.40
N LEU A 76 -4.57 0.33 2.12
CA LEU A 76 -5.92 0.42 1.55
C LEU A 76 -6.86 -0.66 2.06
N MET A 77 -6.39 -1.88 2.30
CA MET A 77 -7.25 -2.99 2.75
C MET A 77 -7.52 -2.99 4.26
N HIS A 78 -6.84 -2.15 5.06
CA HIS A 78 -7.05 -2.08 6.51
C HIS A 78 -8.54 -1.93 6.90
N PRO A 79 -9.08 -2.76 7.84
CA PRO A 79 -8.38 -3.68 8.74
C PRO A 79 -8.30 -5.13 8.23
N VAL A 80 -8.65 -5.40 6.97
CA VAL A 80 -8.39 -6.70 6.34
C VAL A 80 -6.88 -6.85 6.21
N LYS A 81 -6.33 -7.92 6.80
CA LYS A 81 -4.90 -8.16 6.82
C LYS A 81 -4.49 -8.90 5.57
N LEU A 82 -3.46 -8.39 4.92
CA LEU A 82 -2.81 -9.04 3.79
C LEU A 82 -1.46 -9.58 4.21
N ARG A 83 -1.01 -10.59 3.47
CA ARG A 83 0.37 -11.04 3.46
C ARG A 83 0.89 -11.13 2.03
N ALA A 84 2.20 -11.11 1.86
CA ALA A 84 2.82 -11.22 0.54
C ALA A 84 4.16 -11.94 0.56
N GLY A 85 4.54 -12.46 -0.60
CA GLY A 85 5.90 -12.90 -0.91
C GLY A 85 6.40 -12.17 -2.16
N ILE A 86 7.63 -11.65 -2.09
CA ILE A 86 8.35 -11.10 -3.22
C ILE A 86 9.47 -12.08 -3.58
N GLY A 87 9.54 -12.49 -4.84
CA GLY A 87 10.62 -13.31 -5.36
C GLY A 87 11.44 -12.57 -6.38
N VAL A 88 12.76 -12.54 -6.19
CA VAL A 88 13.71 -11.92 -7.12
C VAL A 88 14.33 -12.99 -7.99
N GLY A 89 14.44 -12.74 -9.29
CA GLY A 89 15.17 -13.63 -10.21
C GLY A 89 14.74 -13.48 -11.65
N GLU A 90 15.15 -14.42 -12.50
CA GLU A 90 14.76 -14.41 -13.91
C GLU A 90 13.26 -14.66 -14.12
N TRP A 91 12.74 -14.09 -15.20
CA TRP A 91 11.45 -14.44 -15.80
C TRP A 91 11.71 -15.20 -17.10
N THR A 92 11.49 -16.53 -17.09
CA THR A 92 11.95 -17.45 -18.14
C THR A 92 10.83 -17.88 -19.08
N ILE A 93 9.65 -18.20 -18.55
CA ILE A 93 8.48 -18.58 -19.37
C ILE A 93 7.67 -17.31 -19.64
N LYS A 94 7.78 -16.82 -20.87
CA LYS A 94 7.14 -15.58 -21.35
C LYS A 94 6.01 -15.92 -22.32
N ILE A 95 4.78 -15.92 -21.82
CA ILE A 95 3.58 -16.05 -22.64
C ILE A 95 3.08 -14.66 -22.99
N GLU A 96 3.32 -14.27 -24.25
CA GLU A 96 2.85 -13.01 -24.80
C GLU A 96 1.32 -12.89 -24.69
N ASN A 97 0.82 -11.73 -24.25
CA ASN A 97 -0.59 -11.47 -23.96
C ASN A 97 -1.23 -12.39 -22.90
N GLY A 98 -0.42 -13.16 -22.15
CA GLY A 98 -0.87 -13.95 -21.02
C GLY A 98 -1.11 -13.11 -19.77
N MET A 99 -1.69 -13.74 -18.75
CA MET A 99 -1.75 -13.20 -17.40
C MET A 99 -0.47 -13.52 -16.63
N SER A 100 -0.20 -12.79 -15.54
CA SER A 100 0.91 -13.09 -14.62
C SER A 100 0.91 -14.55 -14.16
N THR A 101 -0.27 -15.15 -14.04
CA THR A 101 -0.52 -16.53 -13.58
C THR A 101 -0.10 -17.61 -14.57
N GLN A 102 0.15 -17.23 -15.82
CA GLN A 102 0.59 -18.10 -16.90
C GLN A 102 2.09 -17.97 -17.18
N GLN A 103 2.76 -17.04 -16.48
CA GLN A 103 4.20 -16.84 -16.56
C GLN A 103 4.91 -17.72 -15.52
N ASP A 104 6.20 -17.94 -15.71
CA ASP A 104 7.00 -18.70 -14.77
C ASP A 104 8.49 -18.35 -14.84
N GLY A 105 9.25 -18.82 -13.84
CA GLY A 105 10.69 -18.60 -13.72
C GLY A 105 11.13 -18.33 -12.28
N PRO A 106 12.44 -18.28 -12.01
CA PRO A 106 12.98 -18.10 -10.67
C PRO A 106 12.30 -17.02 -9.82
N ALA A 107 11.94 -15.86 -10.40
CA ALA A 107 11.19 -14.82 -9.69
C ALA A 107 9.87 -15.36 -9.09
N TYR A 108 9.07 -16.11 -9.87
CA TYR A 108 7.80 -16.68 -9.42
C TYR A 108 7.99 -17.80 -8.39
N HIS A 109 9.00 -18.66 -8.56
CA HIS A 109 9.30 -19.74 -7.63
C HIS A 109 9.71 -19.17 -6.26
N ASN A 110 10.58 -18.16 -6.28
CA ASN A 110 11.04 -17.46 -5.10
C ASN A 110 9.89 -16.73 -4.38
N ALA A 111 8.94 -16.15 -5.12
CA ALA A 111 7.77 -15.49 -4.53
C ALA A 111 6.86 -16.48 -3.80
N ARG A 112 6.70 -17.70 -4.35
CA ARG A 112 5.96 -18.79 -3.71
C ARG A 112 6.65 -19.23 -2.41
N TRP A 113 7.97 -19.43 -2.42
CA TRP A 113 8.71 -19.74 -1.20
C TRP A 113 8.62 -18.62 -0.16
N ALA A 114 8.74 -17.36 -0.58
CA ALA A 114 8.64 -16.21 0.30
C ALA A 114 7.28 -16.12 1.00
N ILE A 115 6.17 -16.31 0.26
CA ILE A 115 4.84 -16.24 0.88
C ILE A 115 4.58 -17.44 1.79
N GLU A 116 4.99 -18.66 1.40
CA GLU A 116 4.88 -19.87 2.21
C GLU A 116 5.55 -19.72 3.58
N ASP A 117 6.71 -19.08 3.62
CA ASP A 117 7.46 -18.78 4.83
C ASP A 117 6.74 -17.75 5.72
N VAL A 118 6.03 -16.78 5.12
CA VAL A 118 5.19 -15.82 5.85
C VAL A 118 3.99 -16.49 6.55
N TYR A 119 3.43 -17.59 6.01
CA TYR A 119 2.31 -18.30 6.65
C TYR A 119 2.61 -18.73 8.10
N ASN A 120 3.88 -19.00 8.40
CA ASN A 120 4.33 -19.46 9.71
C ASN A 120 4.86 -18.30 10.59
N SER A 121 4.90 -17.07 10.08
CA SER A 121 5.39 -15.90 10.82
C SER A 121 4.29 -15.26 11.67
N GLN A 122 4.67 -14.84 12.89
CA GLN A 122 3.81 -14.05 13.77
C GLN A 122 4.10 -12.55 13.70
N LEU A 123 5.32 -12.19 13.28
CA LEU A 123 5.84 -10.82 13.31
C LEU A 123 6.02 -10.21 11.92
N SER A 124 5.79 -10.99 10.87
CA SER A 124 5.94 -10.56 9.48
C SER A 124 4.69 -10.89 8.71
N ASN A 125 4.35 -10.04 7.75
CA ASN A 125 3.36 -10.33 6.72
C ASN A 125 3.93 -10.19 5.31
N ILE A 126 5.22 -9.89 5.17
CA ILE A 126 5.90 -9.91 3.88
C ILE A 126 7.30 -10.49 4.03
N ARG A 127 7.76 -11.22 3.01
CA ARG A 127 9.17 -11.60 2.82
C ARG A 127 9.60 -11.41 1.37
N ILE A 128 10.89 -11.13 1.20
CA ILE A 128 11.64 -11.25 -0.04
C ILE A 128 12.44 -12.56 0.02
N TYR A 129 12.52 -13.23 -1.13
CA TYR A 129 13.50 -14.28 -1.39
C TYR A 129 14.24 -13.95 -2.70
N SER A 130 15.55 -13.71 -2.62
CA SER A 130 16.42 -13.43 -3.77
C SER A 130 17.38 -14.56 -4.11
N GLY A 131 17.43 -15.60 -3.28
CA GLY A 131 18.49 -16.61 -3.33
C GLY A 131 19.75 -16.22 -2.54
N GLU A 132 19.76 -15.02 -1.93
CA GLU A 132 20.84 -14.54 -1.07
C GLU A 132 20.36 -14.26 0.38
N TYR A 133 21.21 -13.64 1.19
CA TYR A 133 20.89 -13.30 2.58
C TYR A 133 19.97 -12.06 2.67
N ASP A 134 18.66 -12.29 2.80
CA ASP A 134 17.61 -11.25 2.79
C ASP A 134 17.13 -10.80 4.19
N ASN A 135 17.76 -11.27 5.27
CA ASN A 135 17.23 -11.08 6.63
C ASN A 135 17.00 -9.62 7.01
N LEU A 136 17.93 -8.71 6.69
CA LEU A 136 17.77 -7.30 7.03
C LEU A 136 16.63 -6.64 6.24
N ALA A 137 16.52 -6.92 4.93
CA ALA A 137 15.40 -6.47 4.11
C ALA A 137 14.07 -6.91 4.70
N ASN A 138 13.98 -8.20 5.06
CA ASN A 138 12.79 -8.80 5.65
C ASN A 138 12.39 -8.14 6.98
N HIS A 139 13.35 -7.78 7.84
CA HIS A 139 13.03 -7.06 9.07
C HIS A 139 12.58 -5.62 8.79
N LEU A 140 13.29 -4.89 7.93
CA LEU A 140 12.98 -3.49 7.62
C LEU A 140 11.60 -3.34 6.98
N MET A 141 11.24 -4.19 6.00
CA MET A 141 9.92 -4.16 5.36
C MET A 141 8.74 -4.36 6.32
N ASN A 142 8.98 -5.04 7.45
CA ASN A 142 7.96 -5.33 8.47
C ASN A 142 8.05 -4.38 9.68
N ALA A 143 9.01 -3.45 9.72
CA ALA A 143 9.27 -2.60 10.89
C ALA A 143 8.05 -1.74 11.29
N SER A 144 7.24 -1.31 10.32
CA SER A 144 6.04 -0.50 10.54
C SER A 144 4.76 -1.32 10.73
N LEU A 145 4.81 -2.65 10.59
CA LEU A 145 3.62 -3.52 10.50
C LEU A 145 2.69 -3.38 11.69
N GLN A 146 3.24 -3.43 12.92
CA GLN A 146 2.43 -3.38 14.12
C GLN A 146 1.74 -2.03 14.30
N LEU A 147 2.41 -0.94 13.92
CA LEU A 147 1.86 0.42 13.96
C LEU A 147 0.70 0.57 12.97
N LYS A 148 0.85 0.07 11.73
CA LYS A 148 -0.22 0.05 10.72
C LYS A 148 -1.45 -0.72 11.24
N ARG A 149 -1.24 -1.91 11.82
CA ARG A 149 -2.32 -2.77 12.35
C ARG A 149 -3.08 -2.17 13.52
N GLN A 150 -2.47 -1.26 14.28
CA GLN A 150 -3.10 -0.59 15.44
C GLN A 150 -3.92 0.64 15.05
N GLN A 151 -3.86 1.10 13.79
CA GLN A 151 -4.56 2.31 13.37
C GLN A 151 -6.09 2.14 13.45
N MET A 152 -6.75 3.14 14.04
CA MET A 152 -8.20 3.30 13.98
C MET A 152 -8.62 3.75 12.56
N PRO A 153 -9.89 3.59 12.16
CA PRO A 153 -10.33 3.91 10.79
C PRO A 153 -9.94 5.31 10.30
N MET A 154 -10.08 6.35 11.13
CA MET A 154 -9.69 7.71 10.76
C MET A 154 -8.16 7.91 10.67
N GLN A 155 -7.39 7.18 11.47
CA GLN A 155 -5.93 7.22 11.41
C GLN A 155 -5.43 6.57 10.11
N ASN A 156 -6.00 5.42 9.75
CA ASN A 156 -5.73 4.78 8.46
C ASN A 156 -6.17 5.66 7.28
N TYR A 157 -7.32 6.33 7.36
CA TYR A 157 -7.74 7.25 6.29
C TYR A 157 -6.73 8.39 6.10
N VAL A 158 -6.24 8.98 7.20
CA VAL A 158 -5.16 9.97 7.15
C VAL A 158 -3.84 9.39 6.62
N GLN A 159 -3.52 8.14 6.94
CA GLN A 159 -2.37 7.43 6.35
C GLN A 159 -2.53 7.33 4.82
N VAL A 160 -3.69 6.89 4.33
CA VAL A 160 -3.98 6.81 2.89
C VAL A 160 -3.78 8.17 2.22
N LEU A 161 -4.35 9.23 2.79
CA LEU A 161 -4.16 10.58 2.25
C LEU A 161 -2.67 10.99 2.21
N ASN A 162 -1.88 10.60 3.21
CA ASN A 162 -0.43 10.86 3.17
C ASN A 162 0.28 10.05 2.08
N GLU A 163 -0.08 8.78 1.88
CA GLU A 163 0.48 7.96 0.79
C GLU A 163 0.17 8.52 -0.60
N LEU A 164 -1.01 9.12 -0.79
CA LEU A 164 -1.43 9.66 -2.09
C LEU A 164 -0.89 11.07 -2.37
N ILE A 165 -0.85 11.92 -1.35
CA ILE A 165 -0.45 13.33 -1.50
C ILE A 165 1.07 13.49 -1.38
N PHE A 166 1.74 12.66 -0.59
CA PHE A 166 3.19 12.66 -0.45
C PHE A 166 3.77 11.31 -0.86
N PRO A 167 3.54 10.83 -2.10
CA PRO A 167 3.95 9.48 -2.48
C PRO A 167 5.47 9.31 -2.44
N PHE A 168 5.93 8.12 -2.08
CA PHE A 168 7.32 7.74 -2.33
C PHE A 168 7.53 7.47 -3.81
N THR A 169 8.67 7.93 -4.34
CA THR A 169 9.05 7.76 -5.74
C THR A 169 10.57 7.66 -5.82
N VAL A 170 11.08 7.01 -6.87
CA VAL A 170 12.51 7.02 -7.22
C VAL A 170 12.85 8.17 -8.18
N TYR A 171 11.86 8.94 -8.62
CA TYR A 171 11.99 10.09 -9.50
C TYR A 171 11.55 11.38 -8.78
N ASP A 172 11.77 12.55 -9.39
CA ASP A 172 11.29 13.81 -8.81
C ASP A 172 9.79 14.07 -9.04
N SER A 173 9.12 13.19 -9.78
CA SER A 173 7.69 13.23 -10.08
C SER A 173 7.04 11.84 -9.92
N VAL A 174 5.71 11.81 -10.04
CA VAL A 174 4.93 10.57 -10.20
C VAL A 174 4.37 10.50 -11.63
N TYR A 175 4.09 9.28 -12.09
CA TYR A 175 3.48 9.05 -13.39
C TYR A 175 2.02 9.54 -13.45
N GLN A 176 1.54 9.83 -14.66
CA GLN A 176 0.15 10.26 -14.87
C GLN A 176 -0.86 9.21 -14.37
N GLY A 177 -0.58 7.92 -14.58
CA GLY A 177 -1.43 6.84 -14.07
C GLY A 177 -1.57 6.86 -12.54
N PHE A 178 -0.53 7.29 -11.81
CA PHE A 178 -0.61 7.48 -10.35
C PHE A 178 -1.59 8.59 -10.01
N LEU A 179 -1.46 9.75 -10.67
CA LEU A 179 -2.35 10.90 -10.47
C LEU A 179 -3.81 10.51 -10.72
N ASP A 180 -4.09 9.84 -11.83
CA ASP A 180 -5.44 9.43 -12.23
C ASP A 180 -6.11 8.55 -11.17
N GLY A 181 -5.35 7.70 -10.47
CA GLY A 181 -5.86 6.82 -9.42
C GLY A 181 -6.18 7.48 -8.08
N ILE A 182 -5.65 8.68 -7.79
CA ILE A 182 -5.81 9.35 -6.49
C ILE A 182 -7.29 9.61 -6.17
N SER A 183 -8.03 10.18 -7.13
CA SER A 183 -9.43 10.55 -6.94
C SER A 183 -10.30 9.33 -6.66
N ASP A 184 -10.06 8.24 -7.39
CA ASP A 184 -10.81 6.99 -7.26
C ASP A 184 -10.60 6.37 -5.87
N ILE A 185 -9.35 6.31 -5.40
CA ILE A 185 -9.04 5.78 -4.06
C ILE A 185 -9.69 6.62 -2.97
N ILE A 186 -9.57 7.96 -3.05
CA ILE A 186 -10.14 8.84 -2.02
C ILE A 186 -11.66 8.69 -1.99
N THR A 187 -12.30 8.59 -3.14
CA THR A 187 -13.75 8.38 -3.26
C THR A 187 -14.18 7.08 -2.58
N ILE A 188 -13.56 5.95 -2.95
CA ILE A 188 -13.86 4.65 -2.34
C ILE A 188 -13.63 4.67 -0.83
N LYS A 189 -12.50 5.23 -0.37
CA LYS A 189 -12.19 5.29 1.07
C LYS A 189 -13.17 6.17 1.84
N ALA A 190 -13.54 7.32 1.29
CA ALA A 190 -14.53 8.21 1.88
C ALA A 190 -15.88 7.50 2.06
N GLU A 191 -16.32 6.73 1.07
CA GLU A 191 -17.56 5.95 1.15
C GLU A 191 -17.50 4.87 2.23
N ILE A 192 -16.41 4.10 2.29
CA ILE A 192 -16.22 3.05 3.32
C ILE A 192 -16.27 3.65 4.74
N VAL A 193 -15.61 4.80 4.95
CA VAL A 193 -15.61 5.49 6.25
C VAL A 193 -17.03 5.95 6.60
N LYS A 194 -17.77 6.55 5.65
CA LYS A 194 -19.17 6.98 5.86
C LYS A 194 -20.09 5.79 6.19
N MET A 195 -19.92 4.65 5.53
CA MET A 195 -20.72 3.45 5.81
C MET A 195 -20.50 2.93 7.24
N ARG A 196 -19.25 2.93 7.73
CA ARG A 196 -18.92 2.52 9.11
C ARG A 196 -19.45 3.46 10.19
N GLN A 197 -19.74 4.72 9.84
CA GLN A 197 -20.32 5.71 10.75
C GLN A 197 -21.85 5.67 10.81
N ARG A 198 -22.53 4.90 9.94
CA ARG A 198 -23.99 4.74 10.03
C ARG A 198 -24.33 3.84 11.22
N PRO A 199 -25.16 4.29 12.18
CA PRO A 199 -25.54 3.47 13.32
C PRO A 199 -26.40 2.29 12.84
N THR A 200 -25.95 1.07 13.10
CA THR A 200 -26.81 -0.11 13.04
C THR A 200 -27.66 -0.13 14.30
N TYR A 201 -28.95 0.14 14.12
CA TYR A 201 -30.03 0.15 15.13
C TYR A 201 -30.11 1.33 16.11
N ALA A 202 -31.36 1.62 16.46
CA ALA A 202 -31.89 2.83 17.07
C ALA A 202 -31.25 3.24 18.41
N GLY A 203 -31.13 4.56 18.59
CA GLY A 203 -31.06 5.22 19.88
C GLY A 203 -29.67 5.33 20.47
N PHE A 204 -28.93 6.39 20.13
CA PHE A 204 -28.14 7.16 21.10
C PHE A 204 -27.68 8.47 20.45
N ASN A 205 -27.96 9.59 21.13
CA ASN A 205 -27.44 10.91 20.79
C ASN A 205 -25.91 10.86 20.80
N SER A 206 -25.28 10.84 19.63
CA SER A 206 -23.85 11.10 19.52
C SER A 206 -23.65 12.38 18.74
N THR A 207 -22.93 13.29 19.39
CA THR A 207 -22.53 14.60 18.96
C THR A 207 -22.07 14.59 17.51
N LYS A 208 -22.81 15.32 16.66
CA LYS A 208 -22.51 15.59 15.26
C LYS A 208 -21.02 15.87 15.05
N GLN A 209 -20.31 14.94 14.42
CA GLN A 209 -19.17 15.30 13.58
C GLN A 209 -19.56 14.94 12.14
N LYS A 210 -20.20 15.89 11.47
CA LYS A 210 -20.45 15.85 10.03
C LYS A 210 -19.09 15.85 9.33
N PHE A 211 -18.60 14.69 8.93
CA PHE A 211 -17.58 14.60 7.88
C PHE A 211 -18.31 14.76 6.55
N GLU A 212 -18.55 16.00 6.16
CA GLU A 212 -18.81 16.32 4.75
C GLU A 212 -17.46 16.18 4.06
N VAL A 213 -17.23 15.03 3.41
CA VAL A 213 -16.19 14.93 2.38
C VAL A 213 -16.66 15.87 1.29
N GLY A 214 -16.36 17.15 1.47
CA GLY A 214 -16.79 18.18 0.55
C GLY A 214 -16.18 17.87 -0.80
N SER A 215 -16.99 18.10 -1.83
CA SER A 215 -16.64 18.12 -3.23
C SER A 215 -15.16 18.38 -3.42
N ILE A 216 -14.42 17.31 -3.71
CA ILE A 216 -12.98 17.39 -3.96
C ILE A 216 -12.82 17.93 -5.39
N GLU A 217 -13.24 19.17 -5.59
CA GLU A 217 -13.08 19.95 -6.82
C GLU A 217 -11.79 20.79 -6.78
N LYS A 218 -11.10 20.84 -5.63
CA LYS A 218 -9.72 21.33 -5.60
C LYS A 218 -8.87 20.36 -6.40
N ASN A 219 -8.02 20.90 -7.26
CA ASN A 219 -7.04 20.16 -8.05
C ASN A 219 -6.09 19.39 -7.10
N LEU A 220 -6.49 18.20 -6.65
CA LEU A 220 -5.71 17.33 -5.77
C LEU A 220 -4.31 17.11 -6.33
N MET A 221 -4.18 17.07 -7.65
CA MET A 221 -2.90 16.91 -8.34
C MET A 221 -1.94 18.05 -8.01
N ALA A 222 -2.45 19.28 -7.83
CA ALA A 222 -1.62 20.42 -7.43
C ALA A 222 -1.11 20.33 -5.98
N LEU A 223 -1.69 19.46 -5.16
CA LEU A 223 -1.24 19.20 -3.78
C LEU A 223 -0.21 18.07 -3.71
N VAL A 224 -0.10 17.23 -4.75
CA VAL A 224 0.81 16.10 -4.78
C VAL A 224 2.25 16.61 -4.72
N ASN A 225 2.98 16.13 -3.73
CA ASN A 225 4.35 16.53 -3.44
C ASN A 225 5.19 15.28 -3.17
N PRO A 226 5.71 14.64 -4.23
CA PRO A 226 6.41 13.38 -4.12
C PRO A 226 7.67 13.48 -3.24
N ILE A 227 8.00 12.38 -2.58
CA ILE A 227 9.21 12.22 -1.78
C ILE A 227 10.12 11.27 -2.53
N ASN A 228 11.16 11.83 -3.13
CA ASN A 228 12.21 11.07 -3.78
C ASN A 228 13.05 10.33 -2.73
N ILE A 229 12.97 9.00 -2.72
CA ILE A 229 13.69 8.15 -1.74
C ILE A 229 15.18 8.03 -2.06
N GLU A 230 15.63 8.36 -3.27
CA GLU A 230 17.04 8.28 -3.67
C GLU A 230 17.87 9.49 -3.26
N LYS A 231 17.26 10.49 -2.62
CA LYS A 231 17.96 11.71 -2.24
C LYS A 231 19.03 11.43 -1.18
N LYS A 232 20.27 11.25 -1.64
CA LYS A 232 21.44 10.96 -0.81
C LYS A 232 21.71 12.05 0.22
N GLY A 233 22.17 11.64 1.40
CA GLY A 233 22.61 12.55 2.46
C GLY A 233 21.49 13.23 3.25
N VAL A 234 20.24 12.81 3.08
CA VAL A 234 19.09 13.27 3.88
C VAL A 234 18.48 12.08 4.58
N GLU A 235 18.42 12.10 5.91
CA GLU A 235 17.76 11.04 6.66
C GLU A 235 16.24 11.01 6.38
N CYS A 236 15.66 9.82 6.40
CA CYS A 236 14.23 9.64 6.17
C CYS A 236 13.37 10.52 7.09
N GLU A 237 13.75 10.71 8.37
CA GLU A 237 13.00 11.59 9.27
C GLU A 237 12.80 12.99 8.67
N TYR A 238 13.86 13.62 8.16
CA TYR A 238 13.78 14.96 7.55
C TYR A 238 13.01 14.99 6.24
N MET A 239 13.06 13.91 5.45
CA MET A 239 12.26 13.80 4.23
C MET A 239 10.76 13.70 4.52
N ILE A 240 10.40 13.00 5.61
CA ILE A 240 9.02 12.76 6.04
C ILE A 240 8.46 13.90 6.88
N SER A 241 9.23 14.52 7.76
CA SER A 241 8.76 15.46 8.79
C SER A 241 8.45 16.87 8.24
N ARG A 242 7.77 16.97 7.09
CA ARG A 242 7.43 18.26 6.49
C ARG A 242 6.33 18.95 7.29
N SER A 243 6.59 20.18 7.75
CA SER A 243 5.68 20.97 8.60
C SER A 243 4.32 21.29 7.94
N THR A 244 4.22 21.15 6.62
CA THR A 244 3.02 21.44 5.82
C THR A 244 2.04 20.27 5.72
N GLN A 245 2.45 19.03 5.97
CA GLN A 245 1.55 17.86 5.80
C GLN A 245 0.26 17.99 6.64
N PRO A 246 0.29 18.36 7.93
CA PRO A 246 -0.95 18.51 8.70
C PRO A 246 -1.89 19.59 8.15
N ALA A 247 -1.35 20.64 7.51
CA ALA A 247 -2.17 21.70 6.92
C ALA A 247 -2.86 21.22 5.63
N VAL A 248 -2.13 20.51 4.76
CA VAL A 248 -2.70 19.94 3.52
C VAL A 248 -3.77 18.89 3.85
N ILE A 249 -3.49 17.99 4.80
CA ILE A 249 -4.46 16.99 5.25
C ILE A 249 -5.69 17.64 5.88
N ALA A 250 -5.51 18.70 6.67
CA ALA A 250 -6.62 19.42 7.28
C ALA A 250 -7.56 20.06 6.24
N ASP A 251 -6.99 20.60 5.15
CA ASP A 251 -7.75 21.17 4.03
C ASP A 251 -8.60 20.10 3.33
N ILE A 252 -8.01 18.94 3.03
CA ILE A 252 -8.73 17.81 2.41
C ILE A 252 -9.85 17.29 3.33
N LEU A 253 -9.58 17.19 4.62
CA LEU A 253 -10.56 16.71 5.61
C LEU A 253 -11.58 17.76 6.05
N GLN A 254 -11.45 19.02 5.58
CA GLN A 254 -12.25 20.15 6.04
C GLN A 254 -12.27 20.27 7.58
N SER A 255 -11.09 20.16 8.19
CA SER A 255 -10.91 20.18 9.65
C SER A 255 -9.82 21.16 10.06
N SER A 256 -9.60 21.37 11.36
CA SER A 256 -8.49 22.20 11.83
C SER A 256 -7.13 21.50 11.69
N ARG A 257 -6.07 22.28 11.42
CA ARG A 257 -4.68 21.79 11.40
C ARG A 257 -4.32 21.03 12.69
N GLN A 258 -4.77 21.51 13.85
CA GLN A 258 -4.52 20.87 15.15
C GLN A 258 -5.20 19.50 15.25
N ASN A 259 -6.42 19.37 14.71
CA ASN A 259 -7.13 18.10 14.69
C ASN A 259 -6.42 17.09 13.77
N ALA A 260 -6.09 17.49 12.54
CA ALA A 260 -5.34 16.64 11.60
C ALA A 260 -3.99 16.19 12.20
N ALA A 261 -3.22 17.10 12.79
CA ALA A 261 -1.96 16.79 13.47
C ALA A 261 -2.15 15.79 14.62
N THR A 262 -3.24 15.92 15.39
CA THR A 262 -3.56 15.00 16.48
C THR A 262 -3.88 13.60 15.97
N VAL A 263 -4.65 13.48 14.89
CA VAL A 263 -4.97 12.18 14.26
C VAL A 263 -3.70 11.54 13.69
N MET A 264 -2.87 12.30 12.98
CA MET A 264 -1.59 11.83 12.44
C MET A 264 -0.67 11.30 13.55
N LYS A 265 -0.52 12.07 14.65
CA LYS A 265 0.31 11.69 15.80
C LYS A 265 -0.20 10.42 16.45
N ARG A 266 -1.50 10.34 16.77
CA ARG A 266 -2.09 9.15 17.42
C ARG A 266 -2.07 7.91 16.52
N GLY A 267 -2.08 8.11 15.20
CA GLY A 267 -1.96 7.04 14.20
C GLY A 267 -0.53 6.65 13.83
N ASN A 268 0.49 7.27 14.44
CA ASN A 268 1.91 7.07 14.12
C ASN A 268 2.26 7.29 12.64
N VAL A 269 1.52 8.16 11.93
CA VAL A 269 1.61 8.29 10.46
C VAL A 269 3.03 8.62 10.00
N LEU A 270 3.69 9.59 10.64
CA LEU A 270 5.07 9.96 10.26
C LEU A 270 6.06 8.84 10.59
N LYS A 271 5.88 8.13 11.71
CA LYS A 271 6.79 7.05 12.12
C LYS A 271 6.68 5.83 11.21
N ILE A 272 5.46 5.48 10.81
CA ILE A 272 5.21 4.43 9.80
C ILE A 272 5.96 4.79 8.51
N ARG A 273 5.77 6.02 8.02
CA ARG A 273 6.38 6.48 6.77
C ARG A 273 7.89 6.58 6.85
N GLU A 274 8.45 6.99 7.99
CA GLU A 274 9.89 6.99 8.24
C GLU A 274 10.48 5.58 8.12
N LEU A 275 9.88 4.60 8.80
CA LEU A 275 10.31 3.20 8.76
C LEU A 275 10.18 2.61 7.35
N ASP A 276 9.07 2.89 6.67
CA ASP A 276 8.83 2.44 5.29
C ASP A 276 9.83 3.09 4.31
N CYS A 277 10.17 4.36 4.50
CA CYS A 277 11.20 5.06 3.73
C CYS A 277 12.58 4.40 3.89
N VAL A 278 12.98 4.05 5.12
CA VAL A 278 14.25 3.36 5.38
C VAL A 278 14.27 1.99 4.71
N ALA A 279 13.16 1.25 4.78
CA ALA A 279 13.05 -0.03 4.07
C ALA A 279 13.20 0.17 2.55
N LEU A 280 12.50 1.15 1.96
CA LEU A 280 12.58 1.43 0.53
C LEU A 280 13.98 1.83 0.07
N GLN A 281 14.69 2.68 0.83
CA GLN A 281 16.08 3.05 0.53
C GLN A 281 16.99 1.83 0.55
N TYR A 282 16.87 0.99 1.59
CA TYR A 282 17.66 -0.24 1.68
C TYR A 282 17.37 -1.19 0.51
N LEU A 283 16.08 -1.38 0.17
CA LEU A 283 15.70 -2.22 -0.96
C LEU A 283 16.28 -1.70 -2.27
N LYS A 284 16.25 -0.37 -2.48
CA LYS A 284 16.83 0.24 -3.67
C LYS A 284 18.34 0.06 -3.74
N GLU A 285 19.06 0.16 -2.63
CA GLU A 285 20.51 -0.06 -2.64
C GLU A 285 20.89 -1.53 -2.84
N ARG A 286 20.08 -2.46 -2.32
CA ARG A 286 20.40 -3.88 -2.26
C ARG A 286 19.94 -4.71 -3.46
N TYR A 287 18.85 -4.30 -4.11
CA TYR A 287 18.17 -5.05 -5.18
C TYR A 287 17.92 -4.21 -6.45
N ALA A 288 18.70 -3.14 -6.66
CA ALA A 288 18.67 -2.33 -7.89
C ALA A 288 19.38 -2.97 -9.07
#